data_AF-A0A7S0BQV7-F1
#
_entry.id   AF-A0A7S0BQV7-F1
#
_cell.length_a   1.000
_cell.length_b   1.000
_cell.length_c   1.000
_cell.angle_alpha   90.00
_cell.angle_beta   90.00
_cell.angle_gamma   90.00
#
_symmetry.space_group_name_H-M   'P 1'
#
loop_
_entity.id
_entity.type
_entity.pdbx_description
1 polymer ?
#
loop_
_entity_poly.entity_id
_entity_poly.type
_entity_poly.pdbx_seq_one_letter_code
_entity_poly.pdbx_strand_id
1 'polypeptide(L)'
;FEEDRTADALVLADCAGPTAWDEARAKYLSTHQQKILGVVFQAVLDPSTSFDAVASYGLSSNEAWKEVLAIFVTYMPANDFIDYCTRLAAEVLTRGRLSEALDCYLCSSNIAGAAEIWARTSEMKQRGGRQRVDRARDVWELVKRIRLLGAAKALARGERDTALIRAEDNTSNAAFYEMALILSAHGALEESAKYLRPIPGDFHGALGFAGDLLQRAEKAIAVQQAKERNKNKPGGGPGMRTSSQGSWGEVPLRGQGQYGGRGPGGFTPSGSGFPMAGST
;
A
#
# COMPACT_ATOMS: atom_id res chain seq x y z
N PHE A 1 38.22 31.17 32.77
CA PHE A 1 38.85 29.88 32.45
C PHE A 1 39.90 30.14 31.38
N GLU A 2 41.09 30.58 31.81
CA GLU A 2 42.22 30.99 30.94
C GLU A 2 43.15 29.82 30.59
N GLU A 3 42.92 28.65 31.18
CA GLU A 3 43.67 27.44 30.91
C GLU A 3 42.67 26.38 30.48
N ASP A 4 42.99 25.59 29.47
CA ASP A 4 42.17 24.58 28.77
C ASP A 4 41.61 23.43 29.66
N ARG A 5 41.59 23.64 30.99
CA ARG A 5 41.10 22.79 32.07
C ARG A 5 39.57 22.81 32.18
N THR A 6 38.90 22.52 31.06
CA THR A 6 37.44 22.48 31.01
C THR A 6 36.84 21.34 31.86
N ALA A 7 37.58 20.25 32.07
CA ALA A 7 37.16 19.16 32.95
C ALA A 7 37.09 19.58 34.43
N ASP A 8 38.12 20.25 34.94
CA ASP A 8 38.15 20.77 36.32
C ASP A 8 37.02 21.78 36.55
N ALA A 9 36.76 22.63 35.54
CA ALA A 9 35.68 23.60 35.58
C ALA A 9 34.30 22.93 35.70
N LEU A 10 34.05 21.82 34.99
CA LEU A 10 32.80 21.07 35.09
C LEU A 10 32.64 20.45 36.48
N VAL A 11 33.69 19.83 37.03
CA VAL A 11 33.64 19.22 38.38
C VAL A 11 33.38 20.27 39.46
N LEU A 12 34.03 21.44 39.37
CA LEU A 12 33.79 22.54 40.31
C LEU A 12 32.39 23.15 40.16
N ALA A 13 31.89 23.22 38.92
CA ALA A 13 30.56 23.73 38.64
C ALA A 13 29.44 22.82 39.18
N ASP A 14 29.63 21.50 39.14
CA ASP A 14 28.71 20.52 39.73
C ASP A 14 28.53 20.76 41.26
N CYS A 15 29.63 21.06 41.95
CA CYS A 15 29.60 21.44 43.36
C CYS A 15 29.00 22.82 43.64
N ALA A 16 29.09 23.75 42.69
CA ALA A 16 28.68 25.15 42.84
C ALA A 16 27.18 25.39 42.58
N GLY A 17 26.48 24.39 42.02
CA GLY A 17 25.05 24.43 41.78
C GLY A 17 24.67 24.65 40.30
N PRO A 18 23.36 24.61 40.00
CA PRO A 18 22.85 24.44 38.64
C PRO A 18 23.22 25.59 37.70
N THR A 19 23.23 26.82 38.19
CA THR A 19 23.55 28.00 37.36
C THR A 19 25.00 28.00 36.89
N ALA A 20 25.94 27.61 37.76
CA ALA A 20 27.35 27.51 37.42
C ALA A 20 27.61 26.31 36.48
N TRP A 21 26.89 25.21 36.68
CA TRP A 21 26.92 24.05 35.79
C TRP A 21 26.52 24.40 34.36
N ASP A 22 25.42 25.13 34.18
CA ASP A 22 24.94 25.50 32.86
C ASP A 22 25.93 26.42 32.12
N GLU A 23 26.56 27.38 32.81
CA GLU A 23 27.59 28.24 32.22
C GLU A 23 28.86 27.48 31.81
N ALA A 24 29.38 26.63 32.70
CA ALA A 24 30.57 25.82 32.44
C ALA A 24 30.33 24.85 31.28
N ARG A 25 29.13 24.25 31.24
CA ARG A 25 28.69 23.35 30.19
C ARG A 25 28.52 24.06 28.85
N ALA A 26 27.85 25.21 28.81
CA ALA A 26 27.69 25.99 27.59
C ALA A 26 29.06 26.34 26.99
N LYS A 27 30.01 26.72 27.84
CA LYS A 27 31.39 26.99 27.42
C LYS A 27 32.10 25.74 26.88
N TYR A 28 32.00 24.60 27.56
CA TYR A 28 32.55 23.33 27.07
C TYR A 28 32.04 22.96 25.68
N LEU A 29 30.72 23.06 25.47
CA LEU A 29 30.08 22.74 24.21
C LEU A 29 30.48 23.71 23.11
N SER A 30 30.62 25.01 23.41
CA SER A 30 31.10 26.01 22.45
C SER A 30 32.52 25.73 21.93
N THR A 31 33.40 25.18 22.76
CA THR A 31 34.76 24.80 22.37
C THR A 31 34.79 23.48 21.57
N HIS A 32 33.78 22.61 21.75
CA HIS A 32 33.77 21.24 21.21
C HIS A 32 32.74 21.01 20.10
N GLN A 33 32.23 22.06 19.45
CA GLN A 33 31.19 21.98 18.43
C GLN A 33 31.54 21.11 17.20
N GLN A 34 32.83 20.86 16.95
CA GLN A 34 33.26 20.02 15.82
C GLN A 34 33.33 18.53 16.13
N LYS A 35 33.18 18.12 17.39
CA LYS A 35 33.18 16.71 17.79
C LYS A 35 31.73 16.21 17.85
N ILE A 36 31.48 15.00 17.35
CA ILE A 36 30.14 14.39 17.35
C ILE A 36 29.49 14.44 18.74
N LEU A 37 30.24 14.11 19.79
CA LEU A 37 29.74 14.15 21.16
C LEU A 37 29.25 15.56 21.55
N GLY A 38 29.96 16.62 21.16
CA GLY A 38 29.53 17.99 21.44
C GLY A 38 28.20 18.35 20.76
N VAL A 39 28.06 17.96 19.49
CA VAL A 39 26.83 18.19 18.71
C VAL A 39 25.65 17.38 19.27
N VAL A 40 25.89 16.11 19.63
CA VAL A 40 24.89 15.25 20.26
C VAL A 40 24.48 15.80 21.61
N PHE A 41 25.44 16.14 22.48
CA PHE A 41 25.13 16.71 23.78
C PHE A 41 24.32 18.01 23.66
N GLN A 42 24.61 18.86 22.68
CA GLN A 42 23.76 20.03 22.42
C GLN A 42 22.34 19.66 22.02
N ALA A 43 22.18 18.78 21.02
CA ALA A 43 20.86 18.37 20.53
C ALA A 43 20.02 17.60 21.57
N VAL A 44 20.66 16.81 22.44
CA VAL A 44 19.96 16.02 23.47
C VAL A 44 19.56 16.86 24.66
N LEU A 45 20.41 17.80 25.05
CA LEU A 45 20.23 18.53 26.31
C LEU A 45 19.48 19.85 26.15
N ASP A 46 19.34 20.36 24.92
CA ASP A 46 18.51 21.52 24.61
C ASP A 46 17.35 21.11 23.69
N PRO A 47 16.10 21.09 24.20
CA PRO A 47 14.92 20.73 23.40
C PRO A 47 14.66 21.66 22.22
N SER A 48 15.25 22.87 22.21
CA SER A 48 15.11 23.83 21.12
C SER A 48 16.12 23.64 20.00
N THR A 49 17.16 22.83 20.23
CA THR A 49 18.22 22.59 19.25
C THR A 49 17.82 21.50 18.25
N SER A 50 17.81 21.84 16.97
CA SER A 50 17.54 20.89 15.89
C SER A 50 18.66 19.84 15.75
N PHE A 51 18.29 18.60 15.44
CA PHE A 51 19.23 17.53 15.10
C PHE A 51 19.90 17.69 13.72
N ASP A 52 19.66 18.79 12.99
CA ASP A 52 20.24 19.04 11.66
C ASP A 52 21.79 19.02 11.66
N ALA A 53 22.40 19.50 12.74
CA ALA A 53 23.86 19.44 12.89
C ALA A 53 24.36 18.00 13.06
N VAL A 54 23.58 17.15 13.75
CA VAL A 54 23.87 15.72 13.89
C VAL A 54 23.72 15.01 12.54
N ALA A 55 22.66 15.31 11.78
CA ALA A 55 22.45 14.78 10.43
C ALA A 55 23.63 15.14 9.50
N SER A 56 24.07 16.40 9.53
CA SER A 56 25.22 16.88 8.75
C SER A 56 26.51 16.13 9.08
N TYR A 57 26.73 15.77 10.35
CA TYR A 57 27.88 14.95 10.75
C TYR A 57 27.81 13.52 10.19
N GLY A 58 26.61 12.93 10.07
CA GLY A 58 26.40 11.59 9.52
C GLY A 58 26.84 11.46 8.07
N LEU A 59 27.04 12.59 7.41
CA LEU A 59 27.56 12.68 6.06
C LEU A 59 29.09 12.87 6.02
N SER A 60 29.78 13.12 7.13
CA SER A 60 31.22 13.41 7.14
C SER A 60 32.09 12.21 6.73
N SER A 61 31.66 10.99 7.02
CA SER A 61 32.37 9.75 6.69
C SER A 61 31.42 8.64 6.20
N ASN A 62 32.00 7.56 5.68
CA ASN A 62 31.24 6.38 5.23
C ASN A 62 30.62 5.58 6.39
N GLU A 63 31.07 5.79 7.62
CA GLU A 63 30.57 5.06 8.80
C GLU A 63 29.74 5.93 9.75
N ALA A 64 29.90 7.26 9.67
CA ALA A 64 29.23 8.23 10.54
C ALA A 64 27.71 8.17 10.49
N TRP A 65 27.10 7.71 9.38
CA TRP A 65 25.65 7.57 9.27
C TRP A 65 25.08 6.57 10.29
N LYS A 66 25.84 5.53 10.66
CA LYS A 66 25.41 4.54 11.67
C LYS A 66 25.41 5.14 13.07
N GLU A 67 26.43 5.94 13.37
CA GLU A 67 26.52 6.66 14.64
C GLU A 67 25.33 7.62 14.78
N VAL A 68 25.04 8.39 13.74
CA VAL A 68 23.89 9.30 13.70
C VAL A 68 22.57 8.56 13.83
N LEU A 69 22.40 7.44 13.12
CA LEU A 69 21.21 6.62 13.25
C LEU A 69 21.04 6.09 14.68
N ALA A 70 22.12 5.65 15.33
CA ALA A 70 22.09 5.19 16.72
C ALA A 70 21.71 6.34 17.68
N ILE A 71 22.20 7.55 17.44
CA ILE A 71 21.82 8.75 18.19
C ILE A 71 20.33 9.04 18.02
N PHE A 72 19.82 8.98 16.78
CA PHE A 72 18.39 9.22 16.51
C PHE A 72 17.52 8.20 17.23
N VAL A 73 17.84 6.90 17.17
CA VAL A 73 17.07 5.86 17.86
C VAL A 73 17.10 6.03 19.40
N THR A 74 18.19 6.58 19.95
CA THR A 74 18.38 6.68 21.41
C THR A 74 17.76 7.94 22.02
N TYR A 75 17.90 9.08 21.35
CA TYR A 75 17.61 10.39 21.96
C TYR A 75 16.54 11.21 21.25
N MET A 76 16.16 10.84 20.02
CA MET A 76 15.19 11.62 19.27
C MET A 76 13.76 11.31 19.72
N PRO A 77 12.86 12.32 19.78
CA PRO A 77 11.44 12.07 19.95
C PRO A 77 10.91 11.17 18.84
N ALA A 78 10.04 10.21 19.19
CA ALA A 78 9.49 9.24 18.24
C ALA A 78 8.75 9.89 17.06
N ASN A 79 8.16 11.07 17.27
CA ASN A 79 7.44 11.83 16.24
C ASN A 79 8.39 12.38 15.16
N ASP A 80 9.60 12.77 15.54
CA ASP A 80 10.56 13.42 14.64
C ASP A 80 11.50 12.41 13.97
N PHE A 81 11.67 11.24 14.59
CA PHE A 81 12.56 10.16 14.12
C PHE A 81 12.39 9.82 12.64
N ILE A 82 11.13 9.62 12.20
CA ILE A 82 10.82 9.22 10.83
C ILE A 82 11.26 10.30 9.82
N ASP A 83 11.03 11.57 10.14
CA ASP A 83 11.35 12.70 9.26
C ASP A 83 12.86 12.90 9.15
N TYR A 84 13.58 12.89 10.26
CA TYR A 84 15.04 13.01 10.26
C TYR A 84 15.73 11.82 9.57
N CYS A 85 15.27 10.58 9.82
CA CYS A 85 15.78 9.41 9.10
C CYS A 85 15.51 9.49 7.59
N THR A 86 14.35 10.01 7.18
CA THR A 86 14.02 10.20 5.76
C THR A 86 14.93 11.25 5.11
N ARG A 87 15.20 12.37 5.79
CA ARG A 87 16.12 13.41 5.30
C ARG A 87 17.55 12.88 5.17
N LEU A 88 18.05 12.20 6.20
CA LEU A 88 19.36 11.56 6.18
C LEU A 88 19.46 10.56 5.01
N ALA A 89 18.44 9.74 4.79
CA ALA A 89 18.41 8.80 3.67
C ALA A 89 18.53 9.50 2.31
N ALA A 90 17.78 10.60 2.11
CA ALA A 90 17.83 11.39 0.88
C ALA A 90 19.23 12.00 0.66
N GLU A 91 19.85 12.56 1.70
CA GLU A 91 21.19 13.12 1.62
C GLU A 91 22.27 12.05 1.35
N VAL A 92 22.22 10.92 2.04
CA VAL A 92 23.10 9.77 1.80
C VAL A 92 22.94 9.26 0.36
N LEU A 93 21.71 9.24 -0.16
CA LEU A 93 21.39 8.86 -1.54
C LEU A 93 22.01 9.82 -2.57
N THR A 94 21.99 11.14 -2.32
CA THR A 94 22.62 12.13 -3.23
C THR A 94 24.12 11.91 -3.39
N ARG A 95 24.77 11.29 -2.40
CA ARG A 95 26.20 10.91 -2.43
C ARG A 95 26.46 9.57 -3.10
N GLY A 96 25.43 8.92 -3.64
CA GLY A 96 25.54 7.65 -4.37
C GLY A 96 25.63 6.40 -3.48
N ARG A 97 25.46 6.53 -2.17
CA ARG A 97 25.57 5.43 -1.21
C ARG A 97 24.24 4.69 -1.06
N LEU A 98 23.90 3.88 -2.07
CA LEU A 98 22.57 3.23 -2.20
C LEU A 98 22.22 2.29 -1.03
N SER A 99 23.16 1.46 -0.57
CA SER A 99 22.91 0.51 0.53
C SER A 99 22.63 1.24 1.84
N GLU A 100 23.41 2.27 2.14
CA GLU A 100 23.28 3.06 3.37
C GLU A 100 21.98 3.86 3.38
N ALA A 101 21.60 4.44 2.23
CA ALA A 101 20.32 5.12 2.07
C ALA A 101 19.14 4.15 2.23
N LEU A 102 19.27 2.91 1.71
CA LEU A 102 18.24 1.88 1.88
C LEU A 102 18.04 1.53 3.36
N ASP A 103 19.12 1.35 4.12
CA ASP A 103 19.04 1.06 5.56
C ASP A 103 18.29 2.19 6.30
N CYS A 104 18.58 3.45 5.97
CA CYS A 104 17.90 4.61 6.55
C CYS A 104 16.40 4.69 6.15
N TYR A 105 16.05 4.37 4.90
CA TYR A 105 14.65 4.30 4.47
C TYR A 105 13.88 3.15 5.13
N LEU A 106 14.54 2.04 5.43
CA LEU A 106 13.92 0.94 6.17
C LEU A 106 13.61 1.34 7.62
N CYS A 107 14.53 2.05 8.29
CA CYS A 107 14.30 2.58 9.64
C CYS A 107 13.13 3.57 9.70
N SER A 108 12.99 4.42 8.68
CA SER A 108 11.86 5.36 8.56
C SER A 108 10.57 4.73 8.01
N SER A 109 10.57 3.43 7.67
CA SER A 109 9.46 2.75 6.99
C SER A 109 8.97 3.50 5.73
N ASN A 110 9.90 4.15 5.02
CA ASN A 110 9.63 4.89 3.81
C ASN A 110 9.67 3.95 2.60
N ILE A 111 8.49 3.46 2.22
CA ILE A 111 8.32 2.51 1.12
C ILE A 111 8.71 3.14 -0.22
N ALA A 112 8.38 4.41 -0.44
CA ALA A 112 8.67 5.10 -1.70
C ALA A 112 10.17 5.19 -1.98
N GLY A 113 10.96 5.64 -0.99
CA GLY A 113 12.42 5.73 -1.11
C GLY A 113 13.08 4.36 -1.27
N ALA A 114 12.62 3.35 -0.51
CA ALA A 114 13.13 1.98 -0.64
C ALA A 114 12.80 1.35 -2.01
N ALA A 115 11.57 1.54 -2.50
CA ALA A 115 11.11 1.05 -3.79
C ALA A 115 11.93 1.65 -4.94
N GLU A 116 12.25 2.94 -4.87
CA GLU A 116 13.10 3.61 -5.86
C GLU A 116 14.52 3.00 -5.88
N ILE A 117 15.14 2.79 -4.72
CA ILE A 117 16.48 2.19 -4.65
C ILE A 117 16.46 0.75 -5.18
N TRP A 118 15.47 -0.06 -4.82
CA TRP A 118 15.34 -1.43 -5.33
C TRP A 118 15.11 -1.46 -6.85
N ALA A 119 14.25 -0.57 -7.36
CA ALA A 119 14.01 -0.43 -8.80
C ALA A 119 15.31 -0.07 -9.54
N ARG A 120 16.03 0.97 -9.10
CA ARG A 120 17.34 1.35 -9.66
C ARG A 120 18.34 0.19 -9.64
N THR A 121 18.42 -0.53 -8.52
CA THR A 121 19.33 -1.68 -8.36
C THR A 121 18.96 -2.82 -9.32
N SER A 122 17.66 -3.03 -9.57
CA SER A 122 17.18 -4.01 -10.56
C SER A 122 17.52 -3.60 -11.99
N GLU A 123 17.32 -2.34 -12.35
CA GLU A 123 17.66 -1.82 -13.68
C GLU A 123 19.16 -1.88 -13.97
N MET A 124 19.99 -1.58 -12.97
CA MET A 124 21.45 -1.74 -13.08
C MET A 124 21.85 -3.18 -13.39
N LYS A 125 21.17 -4.17 -12.79
CA LYS A 125 21.39 -5.60 -13.11
C LYS A 125 20.97 -5.96 -14.52
N GLN A 126 19.95 -5.30 -15.06
CA GLN A 126 19.43 -5.56 -16.41
C GLN A 126 20.35 -5.02 -17.51
N ARG A 127 21.01 -3.87 -17.30
CA ARG A 127 22.01 -3.31 -18.22
C ARG A 127 23.19 -4.24 -18.50
N GLY A 128 23.43 -5.23 -17.63
CA GLY A 128 24.43 -6.28 -17.82
C GLY A 128 24.05 -7.41 -18.80
N GLY A 129 22.99 -7.27 -19.60
CA GLY A 129 22.65 -8.21 -20.69
C GLY A 129 21.69 -9.35 -20.30
N ARG A 130 20.75 -9.12 -19.39
CA ARG A 130 19.78 -10.14 -18.91
C ARG A 130 18.54 -10.29 -19.80
N GLN A 131 17.92 -11.49 -19.79
CA GLN A 131 16.78 -11.86 -20.63
C GLN A 131 15.41 -11.49 -20.03
N ARG A 132 14.32 -11.60 -20.81
CA ARG A 132 12.94 -11.31 -20.35
C ARG A 132 12.51 -12.08 -19.08
N VAL A 133 12.99 -13.31 -18.90
CA VAL A 133 12.69 -14.13 -17.71
C VAL A 133 13.29 -13.51 -16.45
N ASP A 134 14.48 -12.91 -16.56
CA ASP A 134 15.13 -12.22 -15.44
C ASP A 134 14.35 -10.96 -15.06
N ARG A 135 13.77 -10.25 -16.04
CA ARG A 135 12.90 -9.09 -15.77
C ARG A 135 11.67 -9.48 -14.97
N ALA A 136 10.98 -10.56 -15.33
CA ALA A 136 9.80 -11.01 -14.59
C ALA A 136 10.13 -11.37 -13.14
N ARG A 137 11.29 -12.02 -12.92
CA ARG A 137 11.80 -12.33 -11.58
C ARG A 137 12.13 -11.08 -10.77
N ASP A 138 12.79 -10.10 -11.38
CA ASP A 138 13.17 -8.85 -10.71
C ASP A 138 11.94 -8.02 -10.32
N VAL A 139 10.94 -7.92 -11.19
CA VAL A 139 9.66 -7.26 -10.87
C VAL A 139 8.94 -7.99 -9.74
N TRP A 140 8.94 -9.33 -9.75
CA TRP A 140 8.35 -10.12 -8.66
C TRP A 140 9.01 -9.86 -7.31
N GLU A 141 10.35 -9.87 -7.28
CA GLU A 141 11.10 -9.62 -6.07
C GLU A 141 10.89 -8.18 -5.56
N LEU A 142 10.83 -7.20 -6.46
CA LEU A 142 10.52 -5.81 -6.11
C LEU A 142 9.14 -5.70 -5.46
N VAL A 143 8.10 -6.23 -6.11
CA VAL A 143 6.73 -6.24 -5.62
C VAL A 143 6.61 -6.94 -4.27
N LYS A 144 7.33 -8.05 -4.07
CA LYS A 144 7.37 -8.79 -2.81
C LYS A 144 7.95 -7.93 -1.67
N ARG A 145 9.06 -7.24 -1.91
CA ARG A 145 9.69 -6.36 -0.91
C ARG A 145 8.80 -5.19 -0.53
N ILE A 146 8.18 -4.55 -1.52
CA ILE A 146 7.22 -3.44 -1.30
C ILE A 146 6.05 -3.91 -0.44
N ARG A 147 5.43 -5.05 -0.79
CA ARG A 147 4.33 -5.62 0.00
C ARG A 147 4.73 -6.03 1.41
N LEU A 148 5.91 -6.63 1.57
CA LEU A 148 6.40 -7.03 2.89
C LEU A 148 6.63 -5.83 3.79
N LEU A 149 7.28 -4.77 3.28
CA LEU A 149 7.50 -3.55 4.03
C LEU A 149 6.18 -2.82 4.34
N GLY A 150 5.26 -2.77 3.36
CA GLY A 150 3.91 -2.25 3.57
C GLY A 150 3.17 -3.00 4.68
N ALA A 151 3.17 -4.34 4.64
CA ALA A 151 2.53 -5.16 5.65
C ALA A 151 3.15 -4.96 7.04
N ALA A 152 4.49 -4.85 7.13
CA ALA A 152 5.17 -4.55 8.38
C ALA A 152 4.75 -3.18 8.94
N LYS A 153 4.67 -2.15 8.09
CA LYS A 153 4.22 -0.80 8.47
C LYS A 153 2.76 -0.79 8.95
N ALA A 154 1.86 -1.50 8.27
CA ALA A 154 0.46 -1.63 8.66
C ALA A 154 0.30 -2.37 10.00
N LEU A 155 1.01 -3.49 10.17
CA LEU A 155 0.99 -4.26 11.42
C LEU A 155 1.54 -3.45 12.60
N ALA A 156 2.58 -2.64 12.39
CA ALA A 156 3.12 -1.74 13.42
C ALA A 156 2.10 -0.67 13.87
N ARG A 157 1.15 -0.31 13.01
CA ARG A 157 0.01 0.58 13.33
C ARG A 157 -1.18 -0.14 13.97
N GLY A 158 -1.11 -1.47 14.11
CA GLY A 158 -2.21 -2.30 14.62
C GLY A 158 -3.24 -2.71 13.57
N GLU A 159 -3.00 -2.42 12.29
CA GLU A 159 -3.87 -2.84 11.19
C GLU A 159 -3.67 -4.33 10.89
N ARG A 160 -4.76 -5.10 10.83
CA ARG A 160 -4.72 -6.56 10.55
C ARG A 160 -4.97 -6.93 9.10
N ASP A 161 -5.56 -6.03 8.31
CA ASP A 161 -5.80 -6.25 6.89
C ASP A 161 -4.61 -5.71 6.08
N THR A 162 -3.70 -6.61 5.70
CA THR A 162 -2.49 -6.28 4.93
C THR A 162 -2.62 -6.67 3.46
N ALA A 163 -3.76 -7.19 3.02
CA ALA A 163 -3.91 -7.80 1.70
C ALA A 163 -3.98 -6.77 0.55
N LEU A 164 -4.37 -5.53 0.84
CA LEU A 164 -4.69 -4.49 -0.15
C LEU A 164 -4.00 -3.14 0.12
N ILE A 165 -2.83 -3.17 0.75
CA ILE A 165 -2.07 -1.95 1.04
C ILE A 165 -1.80 -1.20 -0.27
N ARG A 166 -2.38 0.00 -0.39
CA ARG A 166 -2.20 0.87 -1.55
C ARG A 166 -0.77 1.37 -1.59
N ALA A 167 -0.20 1.39 -2.79
CA ALA A 167 1.06 2.07 -3.02
C ALA A 167 0.83 3.58 -3.00
N GLU A 168 1.58 4.28 -2.15
CA GLU A 168 1.54 5.74 -2.04
C GLU A 168 2.36 6.42 -3.15
N ASP A 169 3.20 5.66 -3.86
CA ASP A 169 4.20 6.18 -4.80
C ASP A 169 4.08 5.58 -6.22
N ASN A 170 4.55 6.36 -7.20
CA ASN A 170 4.49 5.98 -8.63
C ASN A 170 5.35 4.76 -8.94
N THR A 171 6.48 4.56 -8.28
CA THR A 171 7.40 3.44 -8.54
C THR A 171 6.77 2.11 -8.13
N SER A 172 6.17 2.07 -6.94
CA SER A 172 5.44 0.91 -6.46
C SER A 172 4.20 0.62 -7.31
N ASN A 173 3.45 1.66 -7.70
CA ASN A 173 2.32 1.52 -8.63
C ASN A 173 2.75 0.97 -9.99
N ALA A 174 3.87 1.45 -10.55
CA ALA A 174 4.44 0.92 -11.79
C ALA A 174 4.84 -0.56 -11.65
N ALA A 175 5.48 -0.94 -10.54
CA ALA A 175 5.86 -2.33 -10.28
C ALA A 175 4.65 -3.26 -10.17
N PHE A 176 3.58 -2.83 -9.48
CA PHE A 176 2.33 -3.59 -9.41
C PHE A 176 1.64 -3.69 -10.76
N TYR A 177 1.65 -2.62 -11.56
CA TYR A 177 1.08 -2.60 -12.90
C TYR A 177 1.81 -3.58 -13.82
N GLU A 178 3.15 -3.54 -13.87
CA GLU A 178 3.96 -4.46 -14.67
C GLU A 178 3.77 -5.91 -14.23
N MET A 179 3.70 -6.18 -12.93
CA MET A 179 3.37 -7.52 -12.41
C MET A 179 2.00 -7.99 -12.89
N ALA A 180 0.99 -7.11 -12.83
CA ALA A 180 -0.35 -7.43 -13.30
C ALA A 180 -0.37 -7.79 -14.80
N LEU A 181 0.40 -7.08 -15.63
CA LEU A 181 0.55 -7.39 -17.05
C LEU A 181 1.19 -8.76 -17.28
N ILE A 182 2.25 -9.07 -16.54
CA ILE A 182 2.91 -10.37 -16.62
C ILE A 182 1.92 -11.48 -16.26
N LEU A 183 1.16 -11.33 -15.17
CA LEU A 183 0.16 -12.33 -14.77
C LEU A 183 -0.99 -12.47 -15.78
N SER A 184 -1.45 -11.35 -16.35
CA SER A 184 -2.45 -11.34 -17.42
C SER A 184 -1.97 -12.11 -18.65
N ALA A 185 -0.70 -11.96 -19.03
CA ALA A 185 -0.11 -12.69 -20.15
C ALA A 185 -0.03 -14.21 -19.90
N HIS A 186 0.07 -14.64 -18.64
CA HIS A 186 0.02 -16.06 -18.25
C HIS A 186 -1.41 -16.60 -18.09
N GLY A 187 -2.45 -15.76 -18.28
CA GLY A 187 -3.85 -16.14 -18.11
C GLY A 187 -4.35 -16.15 -16.66
N ALA A 188 -3.52 -15.77 -15.69
CA ALA A 188 -3.89 -15.67 -14.28
C ALA A 188 -4.62 -14.35 -13.98
N LEU A 189 -5.80 -14.16 -14.58
CA LEU A 189 -6.54 -12.90 -14.53
C LEU A 189 -7.00 -12.52 -13.12
N GLU A 190 -7.40 -13.50 -12.31
CA GLU A 190 -7.82 -13.24 -10.92
C GLU A 190 -6.66 -12.73 -10.05
N GLU A 191 -5.48 -13.33 -10.18
CA GLU A 191 -4.27 -12.85 -9.50
C GLU A 191 -3.87 -11.46 -10.02
N SER A 192 -3.92 -11.25 -11.34
CA SER A 192 -3.65 -9.94 -11.95
C SER A 192 -4.54 -8.84 -11.37
N ALA A 193 -5.84 -9.08 -11.21
CA ALA A 193 -6.77 -8.13 -10.61
C ALA A 193 -6.39 -7.74 -9.17
N LYS A 194 -5.83 -8.67 -8.37
CA LYS A 194 -5.36 -8.37 -7.00
C LYS A 194 -4.21 -7.37 -6.98
N TYR A 195 -3.36 -7.32 -8.01
CA TYR A 195 -2.28 -6.34 -8.11
C TYR A 195 -2.76 -5.00 -8.68
N LEU A 196 -3.86 -4.97 -9.43
CA LEU A 196 -4.44 -3.74 -9.98
C LEU A 196 -5.32 -2.98 -8.99
N ARG A 197 -6.03 -3.67 -8.09
CA ARG A 197 -6.94 -3.04 -7.09
C ARG A 197 -6.28 -1.98 -6.19
N PRO A 198 -5.03 -2.14 -5.72
CA PRO A 198 -4.38 -1.14 -4.89
C PRO A 198 -3.88 0.10 -5.66
N ILE A 199 -3.87 0.05 -6.99
CA ILE A 199 -3.36 1.12 -7.86
C ILE A 199 -4.47 2.16 -8.08
N PRO A 200 -4.17 3.47 -8.04
CA PRO A 200 -5.11 4.51 -8.45
C PRO A 200 -5.62 4.26 -9.88
N GLY A 201 -6.94 4.41 -10.11
CA GLY A 201 -7.54 4.07 -11.41
C GLY A 201 -7.06 4.95 -12.57
N ASP A 202 -6.67 6.18 -12.25
CA ASP A 202 -6.07 7.20 -13.12
C ASP A 202 -4.57 7.00 -13.37
N PHE A 203 -3.93 6.04 -12.69
CA PHE A 203 -2.55 5.69 -12.96
C PHE A 203 -2.38 5.18 -14.39
N HIS A 204 -1.52 5.86 -15.15
CA HIS A 204 -1.25 5.54 -16.55
C HIS A 204 0.01 4.67 -16.68
N GLY A 205 -0.18 3.41 -17.09
CA GLY A 205 0.91 2.47 -17.34
C GLY A 205 1.13 2.20 -18.84
N ALA A 206 1.87 1.14 -19.15
CA ALA A 206 2.28 0.80 -20.51
C ALA A 206 1.11 0.49 -21.49
N LEU A 207 -0.03 -0.02 -20.99
CA LEU A 207 -1.21 -0.36 -21.79
C LEU A 207 -2.39 0.60 -21.54
N GLY A 208 -2.13 1.76 -20.94
CA GLY A 208 -3.14 2.76 -20.57
C GLY A 208 -3.51 2.72 -19.09
N PHE A 209 -4.69 3.22 -18.76
CA PHE A 209 -5.14 3.40 -17.37
C PHE A 209 -5.32 2.06 -16.64
N ALA A 210 -4.85 2.02 -15.38
CA ALA A 210 -4.99 0.85 -14.51
C ALA A 210 -6.47 0.49 -14.27
N GLY A 211 -7.36 1.49 -14.16
CA GLY A 211 -8.80 1.28 -14.00
C GLY A 211 -9.43 0.56 -15.19
N ASP A 212 -9.10 0.95 -16.42
CA ASP A 212 -9.61 0.30 -17.63
C ASP A 212 -9.14 -1.15 -17.73
N LEU A 213 -7.88 -1.40 -17.37
CA LEU A 213 -7.31 -2.74 -17.35
C LEU A 213 -7.98 -3.63 -16.31
N LEU A 214 -8.24 -3.10 -15.10
CA LEU A 214 -8.96 -3.82 -14.04
C LEU A 214 -10.37 -4.19 -14.51
N GLN A 215 -11.12 -3.26 -15.09
CA GLN A 215 -12.45 -3.55 -15.63
C GLN A 215 -12.43 -4.63 -16.71
N ARG A 216 -11.42 -4.62 -17.59
CA ARG A 216 -11.25 -5.66 -18.62
C ARG A 216 -10.94 -7.02 -17.99
N ALA A 217 -10.06 -7.06 -17.01
CA ALA A 217 -9.73 -8.28 -16.26
C ALA A 217 -10.97 -8.85 -15.57
N GLU A 218 -11.76 -8.02 -14.87
CA GLU A 218 -12.98 -8.45 -14.18
C GLU A 218 -14.06 -8.98 -15.14
N LYS A 219 -14.28 -8.30 -16.26
CA LYS A 219 -15.19 -8.78 -17.32
C LYS A 219 -14.73 -10.14 -17.87
N ALA A 220 -13.43 -10.30 -18.12
CA ALA A 220 -12.88 -11.55 -18.61
C ALA A 220 -12.98 -12.70 -17.59
N ILE A 221 -12.76 -12.42 -16.29
CA ILE A 221 -12.97 -13.37 -15.19
C ILE A 221 -14.44 -13.82 -15.16
N ALA A 222 -15.39 -12.88 -15.24
CA ALA A 222 -16.82 -13.20 -15.24
C ALA A 222 -17.21 -14.11 -16.43
N VAL A 223 -16.63 -13.86 -17.61
CA VAL A 223 -16.83 -14.71 -18.79
C VAL A 223 -16.24 -16.11 -18.60
N GLN A 224 -15.05 -16.23 -17.99
CA GLN A 224 -14.42 -17.51 -17.69
C GLN A 224 -15.28 -18.32 -16.70
N GLN A 225 -15.71 -17.70 -15.61
CA GLN A 225 -16.58 -18.32 -14.60
C GLN A 225 -17.94 -18.76 -15.18
N ALA A 226 -18.52 -17.95 -16.08
CA ALA A 226 -19.77 -18.32 -16.76
C ALA A 226 -19.60 -19.54 -17.69
N LYS A 227 -18.46 -19.66 -18.40
CA LYS A 227 -18.15 -20.82 -19.23
C LYS A 227 -17.98 -22.09 -18.40
N GLU A 228 -17.27 -22.02 -17.29
CA GLU A 228 -17.07 -23.16 -16.38
C GLU A 228 -18.39 -23.60 -15.74
N ARG A 229 -19.22 -22.65 -15.30
CA ARG A 229 -20.55 -22.93 -14.76
C ARG A 229 -21.47 -23.60 -15.78
N ASN A 230 -21.39 -23.23 -17.07
CA ASN A 230 -22.18 -23.88 -18.12
C ASN A 230 -21.67 -25.29 -18.46
N LYS A 231 -20.35 -25.54 -18.34
CA LYS A 231 -19.73 -26.85 -18.52
C LYS A 231 -20.11 -27.85 -17.40
N ASN A 232 -20.34 -27.35 -16.19
CA ASN A 232 -20.75 -28.14 -15.02
C ASN A 232 -22.27 -28.31 -14.86
N LYS A 233 -23.10 -27.85 -15.81
CA LYS A 233 -24.50 -28.28 -15.84
C LYS A 233 -24.54 -29.76 -16.23
N PRO A 234 -25.10 -30.67 -15.41
CA PRO A 234 -25.28 -32.05 -15.82
C PRO A 234 -26.10 -32.06 -17.10
N GLY A 235 -25.59 -32.75 -18.13
CA GLY A 235 -26.24 -32.82 -19.42
C GLY A 235 -27.70 -33.22 -19.26
N GLY A 236 -28.61 -32.33 -19.65
CA GLY A 236 -29.97 -32.72 -19.96
C GLY A 236 -29.89 -33.70 -21.11
N GLY A 237 -29.99 -35.00 -20.81
CA GLY A 237 -30.17 -36.03 -21.82
C GLY A 237 -31.35 -35.68 -22.72
N PRO A 238 -31.32 -36.07 -24.01
CA PRO A 238 -32.37 -35.71 -24.95
C PRO A 238 -33.73 -36.13 -24.40
N GLY A 239 -34.58 -35.13 -24.15
CA GLY A 239 -35.93 -35.32 -23.62
C GLY A 239 -36.69 -36.32 -24.47
N MET A 240 -37.05 -37.43 -23.85
CA MET A 240 -37.95 -38.43 -24.39
C MET A 240 -39.28 -37.72 -24.69
N ARG A 241 -39.59 -37.54 -25.98
CA ARG A 241 -40.92 -37.12 -26.44
C ARG A 241 -41.92 -38.11 -25.86
N THR A 242 -42.76 -37.66 -24.92
CA THR A 242 -43.98 -38.39 -24.60
C THR A 242 -44.93 -38.22 -25.78
N SER A 243 -45.00 -39.27 -26.60
CA SER A 243 -45.98 -39.41 -27.65
C SER A 243 -47.39 -39.39 -27.07
N SER A 244 -48.19 -38.47 -27.58
CA SER A 244 -49.64 -38.50 -27.55
C SER A 244 -50.17 -39.89 -27.92
N GLN A 245 -50.90 -40.51 -27.00
CA GLN A 245 -51.87 -41.54 -27.34
C GLN A 245 -53.25 -40.87 -27.40
N GLY A 246 -53.77 -40.73 -28.61
CA GLY A 246 -55.11 -40.21 -28.85
C GLY A 246 -56.18 -41.28 -28.65
N SER A 247 -57.42 -40.82 -28.48
CA SER A 247 -58.58 -41.59 -28.90
C SER A 247 -59.70 -40.63 -29.33
N TRP A 248 -60.00 -40.73 -30.63
CA TRP A 248 -61.20 -40.42 -31.40
C TRP A 248 -62.50 -40.28 -30.58
N GLY A 249 -63.43 -39.38 -30.88
CA GLY A 249 -63.58 -38.43 -31.97
C GLY A 249 -64.99 -37.84 -31.91
N GLU A 250 -65.21 -36.67 -32.51
CA GLU A 250 -66.53 -36.23 -32.97
C GLU A 250 -66.37 -35.08 -33.97
N VAL A 251 -67.15 -35.17 -35.05
CA VAL A 251 -67.09 -34.35 -36.27
C VAL A 251 -67.78 -33.01 -36.03
N PRO A 252 -67.29 -31.85 -36.54
CA PRO A 252 -68.00 -30.59 -36.37
C PRO A 252 -69.10 -30.44 -37.41
N LEU A 253 -70.36 -30.36 -36.96
CA LEU A 253 -71.46 -29.85 -37.78
C LEU A 253 -71.47 -28.31 -37.72
N ARG A 254 -71.26 -27.72 -38.88
CA ARG A 254 -71.39 -26.29 -39.18
C ARG A 254 -72.86 -25.98 -39.46
N GLY A 255 -73.45 -25.00 -38.77
CA GLY A 255 -74.73 -24.42 -39.22
C GLY A 255 -75.52 -23.61 -38.20
N GLN A 256 -75.49 -22.27 -38.38
CA GLN A 256 -76.56 -21.27 -38.23
C GLN A 256 -77.52 -21.20 -37.01
N GLY A 257 -77.82 -19.95 -36.62
CA GLY A 257 -78.98 -19.53 -35.81
C GLY A 257 -78.54 -18.71 -34.60
N GLN A 258 -78.35 -17.39 -34.66
CA GLN A 258 -79.33 -16.28 -34.75
C GLN A 258 -80.17 -16.06 -33.48
N TYR A 259 -80.20 -14.78 -33.05
CA TYR A 259 -80.98 -14.16 -31.97
C TYR A 259 -80.55 -14.54 -30.54
N GLY A 260 -80.37 -13.64 -29.58
CA GLY A 260 -80.75 -12.23 -29.41
C GLY A 260 -81.03 -12.03 -27.91
N GLY A 261 -80.75 -10.84 -27.37
CA GLY A 261 -81.39 -10.38 -26.12
C GLY A 261 -80.49 -10.03 -24.94
N ARG A 262 -80.42 -8.71 -24.70
CA ARG A 262 -80.56 -7.98 -23.42
C ARG A 262 -79.75 -8.44 -22.18
N GLY A 263 -78.98 -7.49 -21.62
CA GLY A 263 -78.43 -7.50 -20.24
C GLY A 263 -79.53 -7.31 -19.17
N PRO A 264 -79.30 -6.64 -18.01
CA PRO A 264 -78.08 -6.02 -17.46
C PRO A 264 -77.86 -6.33 -15.94
N GLY A 265 -76.86 -5.68 -15.33
CA GLY A 265 -76.75 -5.49 -13.87
C GLY A 265 -75.73 -6.43 -13.21
N GLY A 266 -74.86 -6.01 -12.31
CA GLY A 266 -74.77 -4.77 -11.54
C GLY A 266 -74.24 -5.11 -10.14
N PHE A 267 -73.48 -4.17 -9.58
CA PHE A 267 -73.14 -4.03 -8.16
C PHE A 267 -72.03 -4.90 -7.54
N THR A 268 -70.95 -4.15 -7.20
CA THR A 268 -70.01 -4.28 -6.08
C THR A 268 -70.75 -4.01 -4.73
N PRO A 269 -70.13 -3.73 -3.55
CA PRO A 269 -68.74 -3.81 -3.04
C PRO A 269 -68.66 -4.36 -1.58
N SER A 270 -67.54 -4.06 -0.89
CA SER A 270 -67.29 -4.08 0.58
C SER A 270 -66.99 -5.43 1.19
N GLY A 271 -66.09 -5.57 2.17
CA GLY A 271 -65.21 -4.71 2.97
C GLY A 271 -64.27 -5.71 3.68
N SER A 272 -63.23 -5.43 4.46
CA SER A 272 -62.77 -4.35 5.33
C SER A 272 -61.37 -4.85 5.78
N GLY A 273 -60.31 -4.04 5.86
CA GLY A 273 -60.02 -3.20 7.03
C GLY A 273 -59.70 -4.04 8.27
N PHE A 274 -58.62 -3.88 9.04
CA PHE A 274 -57.63 -2.82 9.22
C PHE A 274 -56.41 -3.43 10.00
N PRO A 275 -55.33 -2.66 10.24
CA PRO A 275 -53.99 -3.07 10.67
C PRO A 275 -53.68 -2.62 12.13
N MET A 276 -52.41 -2.22 12.37
CA MET A 276 -51.78 -1.64 13.58
C MET A 276 -51.13 -2.70 14.48
N ALA A 277 -50.03 -2.51 15.19
CA ALA A 277 -48.98 -1.49 15.41
C ALA A 277 -48.15 -2.15 16.56
N GLY A 278 -46.95 -1.80 16.98
CA GLY A 278 -46.00 -0.72 16.79
C GLY A 278 -44.99 -0.84 17.94
N SER A 279 -43.78 -0.35 17.71
CA SER A 279 -42.84 0.27 18.66
C SER A 279 -42.83 -0.16 20.14
N THR A 280 -41.65 -0.63 20.57
CA THR A 280 -40.77 0.09 21.52
C THR A 280 -39.34 -0.09 21.10
#